data_AF-A0A0Q0DAE3-F1
#
_entry.id   AF-A0A0Q0DAE3-F1
#
_cell.length_a   1.000
_cell.length_b   1.000
_cell.length_c   1.000
_cell.angle_alpha   90.00
_cell.angle_beta   90.00
_cell.angle_gamma   90.00
#
_symmetry.space_group_name_H-M   'P 1'
#
loop_
_entity.id
_entity.type
_entity.pdbx_description
1 polymer ?
#
loop_
_entity_poly.entity_id
_entity_poly.type
_entity_poly.pdbx_seq_one_letter_code
_entity_poly.pdbx_strand_id
1 'polypeptide(L)'
;MKTTKSQSNTTRAAPSTSFSKAEQLTSDVFYGMSFSRLRDETVISRSHDGTPISYLSDDRWFLPAFAFNVSDNVHFDFLPFYKPGSHREHNVQVCKKFFLMKMFSVNNKTGKPLRVPSMQAYINLLVTMAHYCSTHNIKIESIFEDFESFQAYYDTISDFYSRQLVALVRTFNKLSSAERGFNMDGGIFLFLQKEAKNSRKETQQFPIIPSRILLFKYHQYQSYLSDFLNHHEGITDLLHRAGENPLYAKSPNNHHSPNGRGKFATAAQLSAHKASPVLFKDAIHAHQLGFLHDKYKWNSIGNLIGFVSLGKL
;
A
#
# COMPACT_ATOMS: atom_id res chain seq x y z
N MET A 1 -55.13 15.91 -6.67
CA MET A 1 -54.29 17.04 -6.22
C MET A 1 -52.94 16.51 -5.78
N LYS A 2 -51.88 17.23 -6.18
CA LYS A 2 -50.49 16.76 -6.24
C LYS A 2 -49.85 16.61 -4.85
N THR A 3 -49.14 15.50 -4.68
CA THR A 3 -48.14 15.26 -3.63
C THR A 3 -46.88 16.09 -3.92
N THR A 4 -46.32 16.74 -2.90
CA THR A 4 -45.03 17.43 -3.01
C THR A 4 -44.08 16.85 -1.97
N LYS A 5 -43.05 16.15 -2.46
CA LYS A 5 -41.90 15.67 -1.69
C LYS A 5 -40.98 16.86 -1.38
N SER A 6 -40.61 17.03 -0.12
CA SER A 6 -39.47 17.87 0.29
C SER A 6 -38.26 16.98 0.51
N GLN A 7 -37.23 17.14 -0.32
CA GLN A 7 -35.92 16.50 -0.16
C GLN A 7 -34.99 17.49 0.56
N SER A 8 -34.57 17.15 1.79
CA SER A 8 -33.49 17.84 2.49
C SER A 8 -32.15 17.18 2.13
N ASN A 9 -31.40 17.81 1.21
CA ASN A 9 -30.00 17.50 0.97
C ASN A 9 -29.16 18.01 2.14
N THR A 10 -28.72 17.09 3.00
CA THR A 10 -27.71 17.38 4.03
C THR A 10 -26.34 16.94 3.51
N THR A 11 -25.56 17.92 3.07
CA THR A 11 -24.17 17.77 2.64
C THR A 11 -23.30 17.33 3.83
N ARG A 12 -22.82 16.08 3.82
CA ARG A 12 -21.86 15.56 4.80
C ARG A 12 -20.50 16.24 4.59
N ALA A 13 -20.10 17.08 5.54
CA ALA A 13 -18.75 17.62 5.63
C ALA A 13 -17.73 16.49 5.85
N ALA A 14 -16.55 16.63 5.24
CA ALA A 14 -15.43 15.72 5.44
C ALA A 14 -14.89 15.85 6.89
N PRO A 15 -14.71 14.75 7.64
CA PRO A 15 -14.19 14.84 8.98
C PRO A 15 -12.69 15.16 8.96
N SER A 16 -12.32 16.13 9.78
CA SER A 16 -10.95 16.53 10.10
C SER A 16 -10.19 15.36 10.74
N THR A 17 -8.99 15.09 10.23
CA THR A 17 -8.05 14.09 10.73
C THR A 17 -7.44 14.54 12.06
N SER A 18 -8.17 14.39 13.15
CA SER A 18 -7.57 14.31 14.48
C SER A 18 -6.93 12.92 14.63
N PHE A 19 -5.65 12.86 14.99
CA PHE A 19 -4.98 11.61 15.35
C PHE A 19 -5.70 11.00 16.56
N SER A 20 -6.53 10.00 16.29
CA SER A 20 -7.46 9.41 17.23
C SER A 20 -6.71 8.42 18.14
N LYS A 21 -7.13 8.31 19.40
CA LYS A 21 -6.46 7.55 20.47
C LYS A 21 -6.26 6.08 20.07
N ALA A 22 -5.14 5.49 20.47
CA ALA A 22 -4.74 4.11 20.14
C ALA A 22 -5.78 3.01 20.48
N GLU A 23 -6.70 3.27 21.40
CA GLU A 23 -7.81 2.36 21.76
C GLU A 23 -8.85 2.19 20.64
N GLN A 24 -8.89 3.09 19.65
CA GLN A 24 -9.85 3.11 18.54
C GLN A 24 -9.41 2.27 17.32
N LEU A 25 -8.24 1.63 17.39
CA LEU A 25 -7.70 0.74 16.35
C LEU A 25 -7.97 -0.75 16.63
N THR A 26 -8.89 -1.07 17.53
CA THR A 26 -9.14 -2.42 18.05
C THR A 26 -9.89 -3.30 17.05
N SER A 27 -9.19 -3.83 16.06
CA SER A 27 -9.60 -5.07 15.40
C SER A 27 -9.61 -6.20 16.42
N ASP A 28 -10.53 -7.16 16.29
CA ASP A 28 -10.53 -8.37 17.13
C ASP A 28 -9.26 -9.21 16.84
N VAL A 29 -8.64 -8.94 15.69
CA VAL A 29 -7.33 -9.47 15.29
C VAL A 29 -6.21 -8.57 15.79
N PHE A 30 -5.27 -9.11 16.55
CA PHE A 30 -4.12 -8.35 17.07
C PHE A 30 -2.85 -9.20 17.13
N TYR A 31 -1.71 -8.52 17.26
CA TYR A 31 -0.42 -9.16 17.35
C TYR A 31 -0.31 -10.08 18.57
N GLY A 32 0.10 -11.33 18.35
CA GLY A 32 0.24 -12.34 19.42
C GLY A 32 -1.07 -13.04 19.79
N MET A 33 -2.18 -12.77 19.09
CA MET A 33 -3.38 -13.58 19.23
C MET A 33 -3.14 -15.00 18.69
N SER A 34 -3.84 -15.99 19.25
CA SER A 34 -3.92 -17.31 18.60
C SER A 34 -4.80 -17.24 17.37
N PHE A 35 -4.27 -17.65 16.22
CA PHE A 35 -5.03 -17.74 14.97
C PHE A 35 -6.07 -18.86 14.95
N SER A 36 -5.98 -19.83 15.88
CA SER A 36 -7.02 -20.84 16.07
C SER A 36 -8.36 -20.27 16.55
N ARG A 37 -8.35 -19.02 17.05
CA ARG A 37 -9.55 -18.31 17.52
C ARG A 37 -10.30 -17.58 16.40
N LEU A 38 -9.73 -17.53 15.19
CA LEU A 38 -10.37 -16.84 14.06
C LEU A 38 -11.63 -17.59 13.61
N ARG A 39 -12.75 -16.87 13.65
CA ARG A 39 -14.07 -17.29 13.19
C ARG A 39 -14.65 -16.33 12.16
N ASP A 40 -15.65 -16.76 11.42
CA ASP A 40 -16.26 -15.97 10.33
C ASP A 40 -16.78 -14.61 10.82
N GLU A 41 -17.30 -14.55 12.06
CA GLU A 41 -17.76 -13.33 12.73
C GLU A 41 -16.65 -12.42 13.28
N THR A 42 -15.37 -12.79 13.15
CA THR A 42 -14.25 -12.00 13.68
C THR A 42 -14.18 -10.65 12.98
N VAL A 43 -14.17 -9.56 13.75
CA VAL A 43 -14.06 -8.21 13.22
C VAL A 43 -12.61 -7.93 12.81
N ILE A 44 -12.40 -7.77 11.50
CA ILE A 44 -11.09 -7.51 10.90
C ILE A 44 -10.73 -6.03 10.98
N SER A 45 -11.72 -5.14 10.90
CA SER A 45 -11.50 -3.70 11.05
C SER A 45 -12.77 -2.97 11.49
N ARG A 46 -12.56 -1.78 12.07
CA ARG A 46 -13.60 -0.89 12.57
C ARG A 46 -13.44 0.51 11.97
N SER A 47 -14.55 1.24 11.90
CA SER A 47 -14.54 2.68 11.61
C SER A 47 -13.92 3.46 12.76
N HIS A 48 -13.69 4.77 12.55
CA HIS A 48 -13.25 5.69 13.61
C HIS A 48 -14.17 5.67 14.84
N ASP A 49 -15.46 5.40 14.64
CA ASP A 49 -16.47 5.38 15.70
C ASP A 49 -16.63 3.98 16.34
N GLY A 50 -15.73 3.03 16.02
CA GLY A 50 -15.71 1.68 16.58
C GLY A 50 -16.70 0.69 15.95
N THR A 51 -17.48 1.12 14.95
CA THR A 51 -18.41 0.25 14.22
C THR A 51 -17.64 -0.74 13.35
N PRO A 52 -17.93 -2.05 13.37
CA PRO A 52 -17.34 -3.01 12.43
C PRO A 52 -17.56 -2.60 10.98
N ILE A 53 -16.51 -2.65 10.16
CA ILE A 53 -16.56 -2.33 8.72
C ILE A 53 -16.12 -3.50 7.84
N SER A 54 -15.42 -4.50 8.39
CA SER A 54 -15.09 -5.74 7.68
C SER A 54 -14.98 -6.90 8.65
N TYR A 55 -15.54 -8.03 8.25
CA TYR A 55 -15.53 -9.32 8.96
C TYR A 55 -14.68 -10.34 8.20
N LEU A 56 -14.23 -11.40 8.89
CA LEU A 56 -13.44 -12.47 8.26
C LEU A 56 -14.22 -13.16 7.13
N SER A 57 -15.55 -13.30 7.29
CA SER A 57 -16.44 -13.83 6.27
C SER A 57 -16.50 -12.99 5.00
N ASP A 58 -16.33 -11.66 5.10
CA ASP A 58 -16.46 -10.75 3.97
C ASP A 58 -15.39 -11.02 2.90
N ASP A 59 -15.77 -10.90 1.62
CA ASP A 59 -14.83 -11.05 0.50
C ASP A 59 -14.09 -9.76 0.17
N ARG A 60 -14.48 -8.64 0.78
CA ARG A 60 -13.81 -7.35 0.59
C ARG A 60 -13.54 -6.72 1.94
N TRP A 61 -12.26 -6.49 2.22
CA TRP A 61 -11.84 -5.82 3.45
C TRP A 61 -11.37 -4.41 3.17
N PHE A 62 -11.72 -3.52 4.09
CA PHE A 62 -11.25 -2.14 4.10
C PHE A 62 -10.46 -1.90 5.38
N LEU A 63 -9.15 -1.66 5.25
CA LEU A 63 -8.20 -1.62 6.36
C LEU A 63 -7.58 -0.22 6.56
N PRO A 64 -8.39 0.85 6.76
CA PRO A 64 -7.88 2.23 6.80
C PRO A 64 -6.95 2.49 7.99
N ALA A 65 -7.17 1.81 9.11
CA ALA A 65 -6.34 1.86 10.32
C ALA A 65 -4.87 1.45 10.08
N PHE A 66 -4.61 0.73 8.99
CA PHE A 66 -3.28 0.21 8.65
C PHE A 66 -2.59 1.00 7.53
N ALA A 67 -3.23 2.04 6.98
CA ALA A 67 -2.58 2.98 6.07
C ALA A 67 -1.67 3.95 6.83
N PHE A 68 -0.45 4.10 6.34
CA PHE A 68 0.48 5.11 6.83
C PHE A 68 0.57 6.30 5.87
N ASN A 69 0.29 6.06 4.58
CA ASN A 69 0.28 7.09 3.55
C ASN A 69 -1.10 7.15 2.87
N VAL A 70 -1.46 8.33 2.36
CA VAL A 70 -2.68 8.54 1.56
C VAL A 70 -2.70 7.69 0.27
N SER A 71 -1.53 7.31 -0.23
CA SER A 71 -1.38 6.45 -1.41
C SER A 71 -1.46 4.95 -1.11
N ASP A 72 -1.55 4.54 0.16
CA ASP A 72 -1.61 3.11 0.51
C ASP A 72 -2.99 2.54 0.09
N ASN A 73 -2.98 1.46 -0.69
CA ASN A 73 -4.22 0.77 -1.05
C ASN A 73 -4.70 -0.10 0.11
N VAL A 74 -5.67 0.42 0.87
CA VAL A 74 -6.29 -0.21 2.04
C VAL A 74 -7.40 -1.20 1.71
N HIS A 75 -7.73 -1.39 0.43
CA HIS A 75 -8.73 -2.35 -0.01
C HIS A 75 -8.08 -3.69 -0.37
N PHE A 76 -8.67 -4.77 0.12
CA PHE A 76 -8.28 -6.14 -0.18
C PHE A 76 -9.49 -6.90 -0.69
N ASP A 77 -9.39 -7.47 -1.90
CA ASP A 77 -10.46 -8.22 -2.56
C ASP A 77 -10.10 -9.70 -2.67
N PHE A 78 -10.95 -10.55 -2.10
CA PHE A 78 -10.81 -12.00 -2.07
C PHE A 78 -11.70 -12.70 -3.11
N LEU A 79 -12.53 -11.98 -3.87
CA LEU A 79 -13.29 -12.56 -4.98
C LEU A 79 -12.41 -13.31 -6.00
N PRO A 80 -11.19 -12.86 -6.35
CA PRO A 80 -10.33 -13.59 -7.29
C PRO A 80 -9.90 -15.00 -6.84
N PHE A 81 -10.08 -15.33 -5.56
CA PHE A 81 -9.70 -16.61 -4.96
C PHE A 81 -10.73 -17.72 -5.21
N TYR A 82 -11.96 -17.36 -5.60
CA TYR A 82 -13.03 -18.31 -5.93
C TYR A 82 -12.78 -18.98 -7.28
N LYS A 83 -11.78 -19.85 -7.33
CA LYS A 83 -11.46 -20.66 -8.49
C LYS A 83 -12.36 -21.90 -8.58
N PRO A 84 -12.74 -22.37 -9.78
CA PRO A 84 -13.54 -23.59 -9.92
C PRO A 84 -12.83 -24.80 -9.28
N GLY A 85 -13.54 -25.61 -8.52
CA GLY A 85 -12.97 -26.80 -7.89
C GLY A 85 -13.77 -27.24 -6.66
N SER A 86 -13.51 -28.46 -6.18
CA SER A 86 -14.26 -29.05 -5.06
C SER A 86 -13.94 -28.40 -3.70
N HIS A 87 -12.83 -27.68 -3.60
CA HIS A 87 -12.33 -27.06 -2.37
C HIS A 87 -12.38 -25.52 -2.40
N ARG A 88 -13.21 -24.93 -3.28
CA ARG A 88 -13.23 -23.49 -3.53
C ARG A 88 -13.43 -22.67 -2.26
N GLU A 89 -14.52 -22.92 -1.53
CA GLU A 89 -14.90 -22.16 -0.33
C GLU A 89 -13.85 -22.32 0.78
N HIS A 90 -13.40 -23.56 0.99
CA HIS A 90 -12.37 -23.89 1.96
C HIS A 90 -11.05 -23.15 1.67
N ASN A 91 -10.58 -23.19 0.43
CA ASN A 91 -9.34 -22.53 0.03
C ASN A 91 -9.40 -21.01 0.21
N VAL A 92 -10.55 -20.37 -0.06
CA VAL A 92 -10.76 -18.94 0.19
C VAL A 92 -10.65 -18.64 1.69
N GLN A 93 -11.33 -19.41 2.55
CA GLN A 93 -11.29 -19.20 4.00
C GLN A 93 -9.87 -19.38 4.56
N VAL A 94 -9.15 -20.42 4.13
CA VAL A 94 -7.78 -20.66 4.56
C VAL A 94 -6.83 -19.57 4.04
N CYS A 95 -7.01 -19.09 2.81
CA CYS A 95 -6.25 -17.95 2.28
C CYS A 95 -6.43 -16.68 3.12
N LYS A 96 -7.66 -16.36 3.54
CA LYS A 96 -7.94 -15.21 4.42
C LYS A 96 -7.20 -15.38 5.76
N LYS A 97 -7.16 -16.59 6.31
CA LYS A 97 -6.37 -16.89 7.52
C LYS A 97 -4.87 -16.75 7.29
N PHE A 98 -4.33 -17.27 6.19
CA PHE A 98 -2.91 -17.12 5.83
C PHE A 98 -2.52 -15.65 5.68
N PHE A 99 -3.39 -14.83 5.09
CA PHE A 99 -3.20 -13.39 4.98
C PHE A 99 -3.09 -12.74 6.36
N LEU A 100 -4.01 -13.04 7.29
CA LEU A 100 -3.99 -12.49 8.65
C LEU A 100 -2.78 -12.98 9.45
N MET A 101 -2.46 -14.27 9.36
CA MET A 101 -1.25 -14.85 9.96
C MET A 101 -0.02 -14.07 9.51
N LYS A 102 0.07 -13.75 8.21
CA LYS A 102 1.19 -13.00 7.68
C LYS A 102 1.18 -11.54 8.14
N MET A 103 0.04 -10.87 8.06
CA MET A 103 -0.12 -9.45 8.41
C MET A 103 0.25 -9.17 9.87
N PHE A 104 -0.19 -10.04 10.78
CA PHE A 104 -0.01 -9.89 12.23
C PHE A 104 1.17 -10.68 12.79
N SER A 105 1.94 -11.40 11.95
CA SER A 105 3.20 -12.03 12.38
C SER A 105 4.34 -11.03 12.54
N VAL A 106 5.26 -11.34 13.46
CA VAL A 106 6.46 -10.53 13.69
C VAL A 106 7.36 -10.52 12.46
N ASN A 107 7.68 -9.32 11.97
CA ASN A 107 8.78 -9.16 11.02
C ASN A 107 10.12 -9.30 11.76
N ASN A 108 10.93 -10.30 11.38
CA ASN A 108 12.24 -10.57 11.98
C ASN A 108 13.21 -9.39 11.96
N LYS A 109 13.10 -8.49 10.98
CA LYS A 109 14.05 -7.39 10.83
C LYS A 109 13.67 -6.16 11.64
N THR A 110 12.37 -5.91 11.81
CA THR A 110 11.88 -4.64 12.36
C THR A 110 11.08 -4.81 13.65
N GLY A 111 10.66 -6.02 14.00
CA GLY A 111 9.77 -6.29 15.14
C GLY A 111 8.34 -5.76 14.96
N LYS A 112 8.04 -5.10 13.83
CA LYS A 112 6.76 -4.45 13.56
C LYS A 112 5.91 -5.27 12.57
N PRO A 113 4.57 -5.18 12.62
CA PRO A 113 3.69 -5.75 11.62
C PRO A 113 4.01 -5.27 10.19
N LEU A 114 3.59 -6.03 9.19
CA LEU A 114 3.80 -5.65 7.79
C LEU A 114 2.92 -4.47 7.40
N ARG A 115 3.45 -3.60 6.53
CA ARG A 115 2.70 -2.47 5.98
C ARG A 115 1.69 -2.96 4.94
N VAL A 116 0.57 -2.25 4.80
CA VAL A 116 -0.48 -2.52 3.80
C VAL A 116 0.06 -2.74 2.37
N PRO A 117 1.00 -1.93 1.85
CA PRO A 117 1.56 -2.17 0.51
C PRO A 117 2.29 -3.51 0.38
N SER A 118 2.96 -3.98 1.44
CA SER A 118 3.61 -5.31 1.43
C SER A 118 2.58 -6.43 1.39
N MET A 119 1.42 -6.24 2.01
CA MET A 119 0.34 -7.22 2.02
C MET A 119 -0.33 -7.41 0.65
N GLN A 120 -0.30 -6.40 -0.23
CA GLN A 120 -0.78 -6.53 -1.60
C GLN A 120 0.01 -7.59 -2.40
N ALA A 121 1.33 -7.71 -2.15
CA ALA A 121 2.13 -8.77 -2.78
C ALA A 121 1.73 -10.17 -2.30
N TYR A 122 1.28 -10.30 -1.04
CA TYR A 122 0.79 -11.57 -0.50
C TYR A 122 -0.58 -11.95 -1.04
N ILE A 123 -1.49 -10.99 -1.30
CA ILE A 123 -2.74 -11.29 -2.02
C ILE A 123 -2.43 -11.96 -3.36
N ASN A 124 -1.55 -11.37 -4.15
CA ASN A 124 -1.21 -11.91 -5.46
C ASN A 124 -0.60 -13.31 -5.36
N LEU A 125 0.30 -13.54 -4.39
CA LEU A 125 0.82 -14.88 -4.11
C LEU A 125 -0.31 -15.86 -3.80
N LEU A 126 -1.18 -15.53 -2.84
CA LEU A 126 -2.26 -16.44 -2.42
C LEU A 126 -3.28 -16.71 -3.55
N VAL A 127 -3.51 -15.74 -4.44
CA VAL A 127 -4.32 -15.95 -5.66
C VAL A 127 -3.66 -17.00 -6.57
N THR A 128 -2.33 -16.94 -6.75
CA THR A 128 -1.61 -17.97 -7.53
C THR A 128 -1.65 -19.34 -6.87
N MET A 129 -1.58 -19.40 -5.53
CA MET A 129 -1.76 -20.65 -4.78
C MET A 129 -3.17 -21.22 -4.99
N ALA A 130 -4.21 -20.41 -4.82
CA ALA A 130 -5.60 -20.82 -5.01
C ALA A 130 -5.84 -21.33 -6.44
N HIS A 131 -5.19 -20.72 -7.43
CA HIS A 131 -5.24 -21.20 -8.82
C HIS A 131 -4.57 -22.57 -8.98
N TYR A 132 -3.37 -22.75 -8.44
CA TYR A 132 -2.67 -24.03 -8.46
C TYR A 132 -3.51 -25.15 -7.82
N CYS A 133 -4.09 -24.87 -6.65
CA CYS A 133 -4.96 -25.81 -5.92
C CYS A 133 -6.23 -26.17 -6.70
N SER A 134 -6.82 -25.22 -7.42
CA SER A 134 -7.97 -25.44 -8.29
C SER A 134 -7.62 -26.35 -9.46
N THR A 135 -6.48 -26.14 -10.12
CA THR A 135 -6.02 -26.97 -11.24
C THR A 135 -5.72 -28.42 -10.82
N HIS A 136 -5.17 -28.62 -9.62
CA HIS A 136 -4.83 -29.95 -9.10
C HIS A 136 -5.93 -30.55 -8.21
N ASN A 137 -7.03 -29.83 -8.01
CA ASN A 137 -8.13 -30.19 -7.12
C ASN A 137 -7.67 -30.62 -5.70
N ILE A 138 -6.80 -29.82 -5.09
CA ILE A 138 -6.29 -30.03 -3.73
C ILE A 138 -6.72 -28.89 -2.80
N LYS A 139 -6.63 -29.13 -1.49
CA LYS A 139 -6.74 -28.08 -0.48
C LYS A 139 -5.46 -27.26 -0.43
N ILE A 140 -5.55 -25.99 -0.05
CA ILE A 140 -4.38 -25.11 -0.05
C ILE A 140 -3.35 -25.46 1.01
N GLU A 141 -3.77 -25.96 2.17
CA GLU A 141 -2.85 -26.46 3.20
C GLU A 141 -2.04 -27.67 2.73
N SER A 142 -2.56 -28.45 1.78
CA SER A 142 -1.88 -29.64 1.24
C SER A 142 -0.61 -29.29 0.47
N ILE A 143 -0.47 -28.03 0.00
CA ILE A 143 0.81 -27.53 -0.54
C ILE A 143 1.93 -27.60 0.51
N PHE A 144 1.60 -27.48 1.80
CA PHE A 144 2.58 -27.45 2.89
C PHE A 144 2.67 -28.75 3.68
N GLU A 145 1.65 -29.61 3.58
CA GLU A 145 1.61 -30.91 4.26
C GLU A 145 2.48 -31.97 3.57
N ASP A 146 2.76 -31.79 2.28
CA ASP A 146 3.54 -32.71 1.46
C ASP A 146 4.67 -31.97 0.71
N PHE A 147 5.87 -32.53 0.79
CA PHE A 147 7.06 -31.93 0.18
C PHE A 147 6.99 -31.93 -1.36
N GLU A 148 6.49 -33.01 -1.98
CA GLU A 148 6.41 -33.10 -3.44
C GLU A 148 5.43 -32.05 -3.99
N SER A 149 4.28 -31.91 -3.34
CA SER A 149 3.28 -30.87 -3.64
C SER A 149 3.84 -29.46 -3.47
N PHE A 150 4.63 -29.22 -2.42
CA PHE A 150 5.29 -27.93 -2.21
C PHE A 150 6.27 -27.60 -3.35
N GLN A 151 7.13 -28.56 -3.70
CA GLN A 151 8.15 -28.38 -4.72
C GLN A 151 7.50 -28.15 -6.10
N ALA A 152 6.49 -28.95 -6.44
CA ALA A 152 5.75 -28.78 -7.69
C ALA A 152 5.10 -27.39 -7.80
N TYR A 153 4.54 -26.86 -6.72
CA TYR A 153 4.04 -25.48 -6.72
C TYR A 153 5.19 -24.45 -6.83
N TYR A 154 6.27 -24.63 -6.07
CA TYR A 154 7.42 -23.71 -6.06
C TYR A 154 8.03 -23.55 -7.46
N ASP A 155 8.11 -24.62 -8.23
CA ASP A 155 8.68 -24.61 -9.59
C ASP A 155 7.77 -23.92 -10.62
N THR A 156 6.49 -23.71 -10.29
CA THR A 156 5.52 -23.03 -11.20
C THR A 156 5.48 -21.51 -11.04
N ILE A 157 6.07 -20.98 -9.96
CA ILE A 157 5.96 -19.55 -9.62
C ILE A 157 7.23 -18.78 -9.98
N SER A 158 7.07 -17.47 -10.21
CA SER A 158 8.21 -16.59 -10.50
C SER A 158 9.08 -16.32 -9.26
N ASP A 159 10.33 -15.90 -9.50
CA ASP A 159 11.27 -15.45 -8.46
C ASP A 159 10.70 -14.37 -7.52
N PHE A 160 9.78 -13.54 -8.02
CA PHE A 160 9.11 -12.55 -7.19
C PHE A 160 8.22 -13.21 -6.14
N TYR A 161 7.41 -14.18 -6.55
CA TYR A 161 6.49 -14.90 -5.66
C TYR A 161 7.21 -15.91 -4.77
N SER A 162 8.28 -16.55 -5.26
CA SER A 162 9.08 -17.49 -4.45
C SER A 162 9.64 -16.82 -3.20
N ARG A 163 10.11 -15.57 -3.30
CA ARG A 163 10.54 -14.77 -2.14
C ARG A 163 9.43 -14.54 -1.12
N GLN A 164 8.20 -14.29 -1.58
CA GLN A 164 7.06 -14.10 -0.70
C GLN A 164 6.61 -15.42 -0.08
N LEU A 165 6.63 -16.52 -0.83
CA LEU A 165 6.34 -17.87 -0.34
C LEU A 165 7.33 -18.27 0.76
N VAL A 166 8.63 -18.04 0.56
CA VAL A 166 9.66 -18.26 1.59
C VAL A 166 9.35 -17.48 2.86
N ALA A 167 8.96 -16.21 2.73
CA ALA A 167 8.61 -15.38 3.87
C ALA A 167 7.32 -15.83 4.56
N LEU A 168 6.37 -16.41 3.83
CA LEU A 168 5.14 -16.99 4.36
C LEU A 168 5.43 -18.31 5.11
N VAL A 169 6.21 -19.23 4.52
CA VAL A 169 6.64 -20.48 5.16
C VAL A 169 7.41 -20.21 6.46
N ARG A 170 8.29 -19.20 6.47
CA ARG A 170 8.97 -18.78 7.71
C ARG A 170 8.01 -18.25 8.77
N THR A 171 6.88 -17.65 8.38
CA THR A 171 5.82 -17.28 9.32
C THR A 171 5.16 -18.55 9.87
N PHE A 172 4.76 -19.49 9.01
CA PHE A 172 4.12 -20.74 9.44
C PHE A 172 5.01 -21.62 10.32
N ASN A 173 6.31 -21.69 10.05
CA ASN A 173 7.25 -22.49 10.84
C ASN A 173 7.41 -22.02 12.29
N LYS A 174 7.05 -20.76 12.58
CA LYS A 174 7.07 -20.22 13.94
C LYS A 174 5.78 -20.48 14.70
N LEU A 175 4.71 -20.81 13.98
CA LEU A 175 3.41 -21.09 14.55
C LEU A 175 3.34 -22.59 14.84
N SER A 176 2.69 -22.93 15.95
CA SER A 176 2.38 -24.32 16.26
C SER A 176 1.40 -24.90 15.22
N SER A 177 1.33 -26.23 15.11
CA SER A 177 0.33 -26.91 14.26
C SER A 177 -1.09 -26.51 14.62
N ALA A 178 -1.38 -26.33 15.91
CA ALA A 178 -2.67 -25.88 16.41
C ALA A 178 -3.02 -24.45 15.98
N GLU A 179 -2.06 -23.53 15.96
CA GLU A 179 -2.29 -22.14 15.52
C GLU A 179 -2.49 -22.04 14.01
N ARG A 180 -1.69 -22.79 13.23
CA ARG A 180 -1.78 -22.74 11.77
C ARG A 180 -2.95 -23.57 11.22
N GLY A 181 -3.37 -24.62 11.93
CA GLY A 181 -4.51 -25.46 11.59
C GLY A 181 -4.21 -26.61 10.60
N PHE A 182 -2.94 -26.88 10.31
CA PHE A 182 -2.49 -27.94 9.39
C PHE A 182 -1.10 -28.45 9.78
N ASN A 183 -0.66 -29.58 9.22
CA ASN A 183 0.71 -30.08 9.42
C ASN A 183 1.67 -29.53 8.37
N MET A 184 2.95 -29.37 8.71
CA MET A 184 3.93 -28.84 7.77
C MET A 184 5.07 -29.81 7.65
N ASP A 185 5.39 -30.18 6.41
CA ASP A 185 6.50 -31.08 6.11
C ASP A 185 7.83 -30.42 6.46
N GLY A 186 8.69 -31.13 7.20
CA GLY A 186 9.98 -30.62 7.66
C GLY A 186 11.01 -30.43 6.54
N GLY A 187 10.86 -31.17 5.43
CA GLY A 187 11.69 -31.08 4.22
C GLY A 187 11.56 -29.76 3.49
N ILE A 188 10.38 -29.11 3.57
CA ILE A 188 10.12 -27.80 2.94
C ILE A 188 11.14 -26.76 3.41
N PHE A 189 11.39 -26.69 4.73
CA PHE A 189 12.31 -25.68 5.26
C PHE A 189 13.76 -25.93 4.84
N LEU A 190 14.18 -27.20 4.76
CA LEU A 190 15.50 -27.59 4.28
C LEU A 190 15.70 -27.25 2.80
N PHE A 191 14.68 -27.52 1.98
CA PHE A 191 14.65 -27.15 0.57
C PHE A 191 14.80 -25.64 0.38
N LEU A 192 13.98 -24.83 1.09
CA LEU A 192 14.07 -23.38 1.00
C LEU A 192 15.40 -22.82 1.50
N GLN A 193 16.06 -23.45 2.48
CA GLN A 193 17.41 -23.08 2.87
C GLN A 193 18.43 -23.34 1.76
N LYS A 194 18.31 -24.47 1.06
CA LYS A 194 19.17 -24.81 -0.08
C LYS A 194 18.96 -23.81 -1.22
N GLU A 195 17.73 -23.51 -1.58
CA GLU A 195 17.39 -22.51 -2.61
C GLU A 195 17.87 -21.11 -2.23
N ALA A 196 17.75 -20.73 -0.95
CA ALA A 196 18.30 -19.47 -0.47
C ALA A 196 19.84 -19.40 -0.53
N LYS A 197 20.54 -20.53 -0.42
CA LYS A 197 22.01 -20.59 -0.59
C LYS A 197 22.38 -20.52 -2.07
N ASN A 198 21.69 -21.25 -2.94
CA ASN A 198 21.90 -21.26 -4.38
C ASN A 198 21.63 -19.89 -5.02
N SER A 199 20.62 -19.17 -4.53
CA SER A 199 20.22 -17.85 -5.03
C SER A 199 21.07 -16.69 -4.51
N ARG A 200 21.92 -16.91 -3.49
CA ARG A 200 22.96 -15.95 -3.12
C ARG A 200 24.01 -15.95 -4.23
N LYS A 201 23.73 -15.22 -5.31
CA LYS A 201 24.81 -14.60 -6.10
C LYS A 201 25.76 -13.96 -5.10
N GLU A 202 27.06 -14.21 -5.26
CA GLU A 202 28.12 -13.56 -4.46
C GLU A 202 27.65 -12.16 -4.15
N THR A 203 27.36 -11.93 -2.87
CA THR A 203 26.78 -10.68 -2.46
C THR A 203 27.85 -9.67 -2.81
N GLN A 204 27.65 -8.90 -3.89
CA GLN A 204 28.43 -7.72 -4.13
C GLN A 204 28.15 -6.86 -2.92
N GLN A 205 28.99 -7.02 -1.90
CA GLN A 205 29.03 -6.12 -0.78
C GLN A 205 29.11 -4.76 -1.44
N PHE A 206 28.07 -3.94 -1.29
CA PHE A 206 28.15 -2.58 -1.79
C PHE A 206 29.45 -2.03 -1.19
N PRO A 207 30.40 -1.56 -2.01
CA PRO A 207 31.65 -1.05 -1.49
C PRO A 207 31.29 -0.05 -0.39
N ILE A 208 32.01 -0.12 0.74
CA ILE A 208 31.80 0.79 1.87
C ILE A 208 31.66 2.19 1.28
N ILE A 209 30.49 2.82 1.46
CA ILE A 209 30.25 4.16 0.93
C ILE A 209 31.31 5.05 1.58
N PRO A 210 32.29 5.59 0.81
CA PRO A 210 33.35 6.37 1.40
C PRO A 210 32.77 7.54 2.18
N SER A 211 33.35 7.89 3.32
CA SER A 211 32.86 8.96 4.19
C SER A 211 32.66 10.28 3.45
N ARG A 212 33.46 10.54 2.40
CA ARG A 212 33.31 11.70 1.51
C ARG A 212 31.97 11.72 0.76
N ILE A 213 31.48 10.58 0.30
CA ILE A 213 30.17 10.49 -0.39
C ILE A 213 29.04 10.71 0.61
N LEU A 214 29.17 10.17 1.83
CA LEU A 214 28.21 10.43 2.91
C LEU A 214 28.17 11.91 3.30
N LEU A 215 29.35 12.54 3.45
CA LEU A 215 29.45 13.96 3.75
C LEU A 215 28.84 14.82 2.63
N PHE A 216 29.10 14.46 1.36
CA PHE A 216 28.48 15.12 0.23
C PHE A 216 26.94 15.00 0.28
N LYS A 217 26.40 13.82 0.60
CA LYS A 217 24.95 13.63 0.76
C LYS A 217 24.40 14.42 1.93
N TYR A 218 25.11 14.48 3.05
CA TYR A 218 24.74 15.30 4.20
C TYR A 218 24.64 16.78 3.83
N HIS A 219 25.66 17.34 3.18
CA HIS A 219 25.64 18.73 2.70
C HIS A 219 24.54 18.96 1.67
N GLN A 220 24.30 17.99 0.78
CA GLN A 220 23.19 18.04 -0.15
C GLN A 220 21.87 18.18 0.64
N TYR A 221 21.58 17.30 1.60
CA TYR A 221 20.36 17.39 2.42
C TYR A 221 20.24 18.69 3.21
N GLN A 222 21.33 19.17 3.80
CA GLN A 222 21.34 20.47 4.46
C GLN A 222 20.99 21.61 3.50
N SER A 223 21.52 21.57 2.28
CA SER A 223 21.18 22.57 1.25
C SER A 223 19.72 22.48 0.85
N TYR A 224 19.14 21.27 0.70
CA TYR A 224 17.71 21.10 0.44
C TYR A 224 16.86 21.72 1.54
N LEU A 225 17.22 21.45 2.80
CA LEU A 225 16.47 21.94 3.96
C LEU A 225 16.56 23.46 4.08
N SER A 226 17.75 24.04 3.90
CA SER A 226 17.94 25.49 3.92
C SER A 226 17.16 26.17 2.79
N ASP A 227 17.19 25.63 1.58
CA ASP A 227 16.43 26.15 0.45
C ASP A 227 14.92 26.12 0.71
N PHE A 228 14.41 25.01 1.29
CA PHE A 228 13.02 24.89 1.68
C PHE A 228 12.64 25.95 2.72
N LEU A 229 13.40 26.07 3.82
CA LEU A 229 13.12 27.04 4.89
C LEU A 229 13.12 28.48 4.36
N ASN A 230 14.05 28.81 3.47
CA ASN A 230 14.17 30.16 2.89
C ASN A 230 13.02 30.53 1.93
N HIS A 231 12.30 29.54 1.36
CA HIS A 231 11.28 29.77 0.35
C HIS A 231 9.93 29.12 0.67
N HIS A 232 9.74 28.64 1.91
CA HIS A 232 8.59 27.83 2.29
C HIS A 232 7.25 28.56 2.08
N GLU A 233 7.21 29.88 2.27
CA GLU A 233 6.01 30.71 2.06
C GLU A 233 5.57 30.70 0.60
N GLY A 234 6.49 30.97 -0.34
CA GLY A 234 6.20 30.94 -1.78
C GLY A 234 5.83 29.54 -2.28
N ILE A 235 6.47 28.50 -1.72
CA ILE A 235 6.10 27.10 -1.99
C ILE A 235 4.66 26.82 -1.53
N THR A 236 4.30 27.32 -0.34
CA THR A 236 2.98 27.11 0.26
C THR A 236 1.90 27.83 -0.52
N ASP A 237 2.09 29.11 -0.87
CA ASP A 237 1.12 29.88 -1.66
C ASP A 237 0.94 29.26 -3.06
N LEU A 238 2.02 28.85 -3.73
CA LEU A 238 1.91 28.18 -5.03
C LEU A 238 1.07 26.89 -4.95
N LEU A 239 1.33 26.04 -3.94
CA LEU A 239 0.60 24.79 -3.74
C LEU A 239 -0.86 25.05 -3.36
N HIS A 240 -1.14 26.09 -2.57
CA HIS A 240 -2.49 26.49 -2.22
C HIS A 240 -3.28 26.91 -3.47
N ARG A 241 -2.74 27.82 -4.28
CA ARG A 241 -3.39 28.25 -5.54
C ARG A 241 -3.58 27.11 -6.53
N ALA A 242 -2.63 26.18 -6.60
CA ALA A 242 -2.76 24.97 -7.42
C ALA A 242 -3.80 23.98 -6.87
N GLY A 243 -4.11 24.04 -5.57
CA GLY A 243 -5.19 23.31 -4.92
C GLY A 243 -6.57 23.91 -5.21
N GLU A 244 -6.68 25.24 -5.19
CA GLU A 244 -7.92 25.98 -5.46
C GLU A 244 -8.33 25.97 -6.94
N ASN A 245 -7.34 26.05 -7.83
CA ASN A 245 -7.55 26.03 -9.27
C ASN A 245 -6.80 24.86 -9.93
N PRO A 246 -7.51 23.81 -10.39
CA PRO A 246 -6.91 22.65 -11.03
C PRO A 246 -6.10 22.93 -12.32
N LEU A 247 -6.29 24.11 -12.93
CA LEU A 247 -5.61 24.55 -14.16
C LEU A 247 -4.44 25.50 -13.90
N TYR A 248 -4.24 25.98 -12.67
CA TYR A 248 -3.16 26.90 -12.34
C TYR A 248 -1.78 26.24 -12.49
N ALA A 249 -0.82 26.96 -13.07
CA ALA A 249 0.53 26.49 -13.34
C ALA A 249 0.57 25.21 -14.22
N LYS A 250 -0.37 25.09 -15.16
CA LYS A 250 -0.50 23.96 -16.11
C LYS A 250 -0.35 24.41 -17.55
N SER A 251 -0.03 23.45 -18.43
CA SER A 251 0.01 23.71 -19.87
C SER A 251 -1.39 24.02 -20.42
N PRO A 252 -1.48 24.75 -21.55
CA PRO A 252 -2.77 25.10 -22.16
C PRO A 252 -3.65 23.88 -22.44
N ASN A 253 -3.06 22.76 -22.86
CA ASN A 253 -3.76 21.54 -23.26
C ASN A 253 -4.18 20.62 -22.10
N ASN A 254 -3.85 20.98 -20.85
CA ASN A 254 -4.04 20.07 -19.72
C ASN A 254 -5.51 19.82 -19.34
N HIS A 255 -6.44 20.63 -19.87
CA HIS A 255 -7.88 20.46 -19.69
C HIS A 255 -8.48 19.31 -20.53
N HIS A 256 -7.75 18.81 -21.54
CA HIS A 256 -8.16 17.67 -22.37
C HIS A 256 -7.68 16.33 -21.85
N SER A 257 -6.84 16.30 -20.81
CA SER A 257 -6.30 15.04 -20.27
C SER A 257 -7.38 14.30 -19.47
N PRO A 258 -7.78 13.06 -19.87
CA PRO A 258 -8.81 12.29 -19.16
C PRO A 258 -8.41 11.93 -17.72
N ASN A 259 -7.10 11.86 -17.47
CA ASN A 259 -6.50 11.55 -16.17
C ASN A 259 -6.03 12.81 -15.41
N GLY A 260 -6.18 14.00 -16.00
CA GLY A 260 -5.76 15.26 -15.39
C GLY A 260 -6.78 15.78 -14.37
N ARG A 261 -6.32 16.59 -13.41
CA ARG A 261 -7.22 17.31 -12.48
C ARG A 261 -8.04 18.40 -13.18
N GLY A 262 -7.70 18.77 -14.42
CA GLY A 262 -8.40 19.78 -15.21
C GLY A 262 -9.90 19.49 -15.41
N LYS A 263 -10.31 18.21 -15.36
CA LYS A 263 -11.74 17.82 -15.41
C LYS A 263 -12.57 18.29 -14.21
N PHE A 264 -11.90 18.65 -13.10
CA PHE A 264 -12.54 19.17 -11.90
C PHE A 264 -12.58 20.70 -11.88
N ALA A 265 -12.08 21.38 -12.92
CA ALA A 265 -12.13 22.83 -13.02
C ALA A 265 -13.56 23.30 -13.32
N THR A 266 -13.96 24.43 -12.72
CA THR A 266 -15.26 25.04 -13.02
C THR A 266 -15.26 25.65 -14.42
N ALA A 267 -16.45 25.90 -15.00
CA ALA A 267 -16.57 26.55 -16.31
C ALA A 267 -15.91 27.93 -16.34
N ALA A 268 -15.98 28.68 -15.23
CA ALA A 268 -15.32 29.98 -15.08
C ALA A 268 -13.80 29.84 -15.07
N GLN A 269 -13.25 28.88 -14.32
CA GLN A 269 -11.81 28.60 -14.30
C GLN A 269 -11.29 28.15 -15.68
N LEU A 270 -12.06 27.34 -16.39
CA LEU A 270 -11.73 26.90 -17.75
C LEU A 270 -11.75 28.05 -18.75
N SER A 271 -12.76 28.93 -18.67
CA SER A 271 -12.86 30.13 -19.52
C SER A 271 -11.68 31.08 -19.27
N ALA A 272 -11.36 31.35 -18.00
CA ALA A 272 -10.21 32.18 -17.62
C ALA A 272 -8.88 31.58 -18.10
N HIS A 273 -8.68 30.26 -17.94
CA HIS A 273 -7.48 29.57 -18.41
C HIS A 273 -7.33 29.59 -19.93
N LYS A 274 -8.44 29.51 -20.68
CA LYS A 274 -8.42 29.62 -22.15
C LYS A 274 -8.08 31.04 -22.61
N ALA A 275 -8.55 32.05 -21.89
CA ALA A 275 -8.28 33.45 -22.20
C ALA A 275 -6.84 33.87 -21.86
N SER A 276 -6.32 33.42 -20.71
CA SER A 276 -4.96 33.73 -20.25
C SER A 276 -4.43 32.58 -19.37
N PRO A 277 -3.73 31.59 -19.96
CA PRO A 277 -3.21 30.47 -19.20
C PRO A 277 -2.02 30.90 -18.34
N VAL A 278 -2.10 30.66 -17.03
CA VAL A 278 -0.93 30.83 -16.16
C VAL A 278 -0.06 29.59 -16.26
N LEU A 279 1.07 29.71 -16.95
CA LEU A 279 2.00 28.61 -17.14
C LEU A 279 2.83 28.38 -15.89
N PHE A 280 3.44 27.19 -15.80
CA PHE A 280 4.25 26.81 -14.65
C PHE A 280 5.41 27.79 -14.41
N LYS A 281 6.11 28.20 -15.47
CA LYS A 281 7.23 29.14 -15.38
C LYS A 281 6.79 30.50 -14.84
N ASP A 282 5.65 31.02 -15.32
CA ASP A 282 5.11 32.31 -14.88
C ASP A 282 4.69 32.26 -13.42
N ALA A 283 4.06 31.16 -13.01
CA ALA A 283 3.71 30.93 -11.61
C ALA A 283 4.97 30.85 -10.72
N ILE A 284 6.00 30.12 -11.14
CA ILE A 284 7.27 30.07 -10.39
C ILE A 284 7.87 31.47 -10.17
N HIS A 285 7.87 32.33 -11.19
CA HIS A 285 8.37 33.70 -11.04
C HIS A 285 7.47 34.57 -10.15
N ALA A 286 6.15 34.44 -10.28
CA ALA A 286 5.18 35.17 -9.44
C ALA A 286 5.32 34.85 -7.94
N HIS A 287 5.78 33.64 -7.62
CA HIS A 287 6.01 33.18 -6.23
C HIS A 287 7.49 33.28 -5.80
N GLN A 288 8.35 33.97 -6.56
CA GLN A 288 9.78 34.15 -6.27
C GLN A 288 10.58 32.84 -6.15
N LEU A 289 10.15 31.78 -6.83
CA LEU A 289 10.78 30.44 -6.78
C LEU A 289 11.76 30.17 -7.94
N GLY A 290 12.12 31.20 -8.71
CA GLY A 290 12.96 31.08 -9.91
C GLY A 290 14.32 30.40 -9.64
N PHE A 291 14.97 30.78 -8.53
CA PHE A 291 16.23 30.15 -8.10
C PHE A 291 16.09 28.63 -7.89
N LEU A 292 15.03 28.21 -7.19
CA LEU A 292 14.78 26.79 -6.92
C LEU A 292 14.40 26.01 -8.18
N HIS A 293 13.62 26.64 -9.07
CA HIS A 293 13.32 26.08 -10.39
C HIS A 293 14.60 25.78 -11.17
N ASP A 294 15.56 26.70 -11.20
CA ASP A 294 16.79 26.52 -11.95
C ASP A 294 17.75 25.51 -11.30
N LYS A 295 17.81 25.51 -9.96
CA LYS A 295 18.66 24.59 -9.17
C LYS A 295 18.17 23.15 -9.25
N TYR A 296 16.87 22.92 -9.12
CA TYR A 296 16.26 21.58 -9.06
C TYR A 296 15.61 21.12 -10.36
N LYS A 297 15.66 21.95 -11.41
CA LYS A 297 15.10 21.67 -12.74
C LYS A 297 13.63 21.28 -12.68
N TRP A 298 12.85 22.02 -11.90
CA TRP A 298 11.41 21.78 -11.81
C TRP A 298 10.75 22.11 -13.15
N ASN A 299 9.92 21.21 -13.66
CA ASN A 299 9.15 21.42 -14.88
C ASN A 299 7.64 21.39 -14.65
N SER A 300 7.22 21.04 -13.43
CA SER A 300 5.82 20.95 -13.04
C SER A 300 5.63 21.05 -11.53
N ILE A 301 4.39 21.33 -11.11
CA ILE A 301 3.97 21.26 -9.70
C ILE A 301 4.27 19.89 -9.07
N GLY A 302 4.31 18.81 -9.86
CA GLY A 302 4.67 17.48 -9.37
C GLY A 302 6.09 17.40 -8.82
N ASN A 303 7.05 18.12 -9.43
CA ASN A 303 8.42 18.18 -8.91
C ASN A 303 8.50 18.93 -7.59
N LEU A 304 7.67 19.98 -7.43
CA LEU A 304 7.59 20.73 -6.18
C LEU A 304 7.07 19.86 -5.04
N ILE A 305 6.03 19.06 -5.29
CA ILE A 305 5.53 18.09 -4.30
C ILE A 305 6.62 17.07 -3.96
N GLY A 306 7.37 16.59 -4.96
CA GLY A 306 8.54 15.73 -4.73
C GLY A 306 9.60 16.39 -3.84
N PHE A 307 9.92 17.66 -4.10
CA PHE A 307 10.87 18.45 -3.30
C PHE A 307 10.42 18.59 -1.84
N VAL A 308 9.15 18.92 -1.60
CA VAL A 308 8.59 19.02 -0.23
C VAL A 308 8.58 17.65 0.46
N SER A 309 8.33 16.58 -0.30
CA SER A 309 8.33 15.21 0.24
C SER A 309 9.72 14.76 0.69
N LEU A 310 10.79 15.31 0.10
CA LEU A 310 12.18 15.08 0.53
C LEU A 310 12.55 15.88 1.79
N GLY A 311 11.82 16.96 2.10
CA GLY A 311 12.01 17.79 3.29
C GLY A 311 11.27 17.28 4.54
N LYS A 312 10.48 16.20 4.43
CA LYS A 312 9.89 15.52 5.59
C LYS A 312 10.94 14.65 6.27
N LEU A 313 11.65 15.24 7.23
CA LEU A 313 12.29 14.50 8.33
C LEU A 313 11.25 14.16 9.39
#